data_AF-A0A1E5WID8-F1
#
_entry.id   AF-A0A1E5WID8-F1
#
_cell.length_a   1.000
_cell.length_b   1.000
_cell.length_c   1.000
_cell.angle_alpha   90.00
_cell.angle_beta   90.00
_cell.angle_gamma   90.00
#
_symmetry.space_group_name_H-M   'P 1'
#
loop_
_entity.id
_entity.type
_entity.pdbx_description
1 polymer ?
#
loop_
_entity_poly.entity_id
_entity_poly.type
_entity_poly.pdbx_seq_one_letter_code
_entity_poly.pdbx_strand_id
1 'polypeptide(L)'
;MEEGKDLTRLLPGDALASVLARLAPRGLAACRRVCRAWRAVVDARRLLRTDLLPLSPGGVYLSVSYCEFPPLFCRRPSTTAPAAAIRGDLDYLPGTAANDDVSSWSIRDHRNGLLLFSEHVVNPTTRQCVRLPPRPPLASGDDFHHHNM
;
A
#
# COMPACT_ATOMS: atom_id res chain seq x y z
N MET A 1 11.48 -17.80 36.87
CA MET A 1 10.04 -17.50 36.95
C MET A 1 9.93 -16.01 36.63
N GLU A 2 9.90 -15.70 35.34
CA GLU A 2 9.93 -14.32 34.85
C GLU A 2 8.55 -13.70 35.06
N GLU A 3 8.50 -12.66 35.89
CA GLU A 3 7.31 -11.84 36.11
C GLU A 3 6.88 -11.18 34.80
N GLY A 4 5.83 -11.73 34.19
CA GLY A 4 5.05 -11.05 33.16
C GLY A 4 4.42 -9.81 33.78
N LYS A 5 5.12 -8.69 33.71
CA LYS A 5 4.65 -7.36 34.12
C LYS A 5 3.26 -7.15 33.56
N ASP A 6 2.27 -7.15 34.43
CA ASP A 6 0.86 -7.12 34.10
C ASP A 6 0.50 -5.75 33.49
N LEU A 7 0.71 -5.62 32.18
CA LEU A 7 0.47 -4.40 31.41
C LEU A 7 -1.00 -3.96 31.44
N THR A 8 -1.92 -4.80 31.94
CA THR A 8 -3.32 -4.42 32.16
C THR A 8 -3.48 -3.34 33.24
N ARG A 9 -2.46 -3.12 34.09
CA ARG A 9 -2.41 -2.02 35.06
C ARG A 9 -1.95 -0.67 34.50
N LEU A 10 -1.37 -0.61 33.30
CA LEU A 10 -0.74 0.63 32.80
C LEU A 10 -1.68 1.54 32.00
N LEU A 11 -2.77 1.02 31.44
CA LEU A 11 -3.87 1.83 30.90
C LEU A 11 -5.19 1.10 31.10
N PRO A 12 -6.17 1.68 31.81
CA PRO A 12 -7.54 1.18 31.81
C PRO A 12 -8.00 1.00 30.36
N GLY A 13 -8.73 -0.09 30.08
CA GLY A 13 -9.17 -0.40 28.71
C GLY A 13 -9.96 0.74 28.05
N ASP A 14 -10.60 1.60 28.84
CA ASP A 14 -11.31 2.82 28.40
C ASP A 14 -10.37 3.93 27.92
N ALA A 15 -9.26 4.15 28.60
CA ALA A 15 -8.25 5.12 28.21
C ALA A 15 -7.53 4.68 26.93
N LEU A 16 -7.22 3.39 26.80
CA LEU A 16 -6.66 2.85 25.55
C LEU A 16 -7.66 3.01 24.39
N ALA A 17 -8.94 2.77 24.61
CA ALA A 17 -9.95 2.99 23.58
C ALA A 17 -10.12 4.44 23.18
N SER A 18 -10.08 5.38 24.12
CA SER A 18 -10.22 6.80 23.79
C SER A 18 -9.04 7.29 22.94
N VAL A 19 -7.84 6.75 23.16
CA VAL A 19 -6.67 7.00 22.30
C VAL A 19 -6.85 6.36 20.93
N LEU A 20 -7.19 5.06 20.88
CA LEU A 20 -7.36 4.34 19.60
C LEU A 20 -8.50 4.94 18.75
N ALA A 21 -9.58 5.40 19.36
CA ALA A 21 -10.72 6.02 18.68
C ALA A 21 -10.36 7.32 17.94
N ARG A 22 -9.20 7.94 18.26
CA ARG A 22 -8.69 9.13 17.56
C ARG A 22 -7.88 8.78 16.30
N LEU A 23 -7.56 7.51 16.09
CA LEU A 23 -6.79 7.07 14.92
C LEU A 23 -7.70 6.95 13.69
N ALA A 24 -7.14 7.27 12.53
CA ALA A 24 -7.78 6.97 11.25
C ALA A 24 -8.00 5.44 11.10
N PRO A 25 -8.98 4.99 10.29
CA PRO A 25 -9.29 3.57 10.11
C PRO A 25 -8.08 2.68 9.79
N ARG A 26 -7.11 3.18 9.00
CA ARG A 26 -5.86 2.46 8.72
C ARG A 26 -4.99 2.24 9.96
N GLY A 27 -4.88 3.27 10.81
CA GLY A 27 -4.13 3.19 12.07
C GLY A 27 -4.78 2.19 13.03
N LEU A 28 -6.11 2.19 13.12
CA LEU A 28 -6.86 1.19 13.88
C LEU A 28 -6.63 -0.24 13.36
N ALA A 29 -6.61 -0.43 12.03
CA ALA A 29 -6.33 -1.74 11.43
C ALA A 29 -4.91 -2.24 11.74
N ALA A 30 -3.92 -1.34 11.75
CA ALA A 30 -2.57 -1.66 12.20
C ALA A 30 -2.53 -2.00 13.69
N CYS A 31 -3.19 -1.20 14.54
CA CYS A 31 -3.29 -1.43 15.99
C CYS A 31 -3.89 -2.81 16.33
N ARG A 32 -4.90 -3.24 15.58
CA ARG A 32 -5.53 -4.57 15.70
C ARG A 32 -4.55 -5.74 15.48
N ARG A 33 -3.40 -5.49 14.83
CA ARG A 33 -2.36 -6.49 14.57
C ARG A 33 -1.22 -6.49 15.59
N VAL A 34 -1.12 -5.48 16.45
CA VAL A 34 -0.01 -5.34 17.42
C VAL A 34 -0.04 -6.41 18.50
N CYS A 35 -1.15 -6.53 19.24
CA CYS A 35 -1.29 -7.54 20.29
C CYS A 35 -2.77 -7.92 20.53
N ARG A 36 -2.99 -9.01 21.29
CA ARG A 36 -4.33 -9.51 21.62
C ARG A 36 -5.17 -8.49 22.38
N ALA A 37 -4.57 -7.75 23.31
CA ALA A 37 -5.27 -6.73 24.12
C ALA A 37 -5.81 -5.58 23.25
N TRP A 38 -4.98 -5.06 22.33
CA TRP A 38 -5.38 -3.98 21.42
C TRP A 38 -6.46 -4.44 20.44
N ARG A 39 -6.32 -5.66 19.90
CA ARG A 39 -7.37 -6.29 19.08
C ARG A 39 -8.69 -6.38 19.83
N ALA A 40 -8.67 -6.86 21.08
CA ALA A 40 -9.87 -7.00 21.90
C ALA A 40 -10.57 -5.64 22.11
N VAL A 41 -9.81 -4.57 22.38
CA VAL A 41 -10.36 -3.22 22.51
C VAL A 41 -10.99 -2.71 21.21
N VAL A 42 -10.29 -2.88 20.08
CA VAL A 42 -10.78 -2.45 18.76
C VAL A 42 -12.07 -3.19 18.37
N ASP A 43 -12.11 -4.51 18.59
CA ASP A 43 -13.23 -5.36 18.21
C ASP A 43 -14.43 -5.18 19.16
N ALA A 44 -14.21 -5.17 20.48
CA ALA A 44 -15.29 -5.02 21.47
C ALA A 44 -16.01 -3.66 21.35
N ARG A 45 -15.27 -2.60 21.07
CA ARG A 45 -15.83 -1.25 20.87
C ARG A 45 -16.17 -0.92 19.41
N ARG A 46 -16.01 -1.89 18.50
CA ARG A 46 -16.28 -1.73 17.06
C ARG A 46 -15.64 -0.46 16.47
N LEU A 47 -14.42 -0.13 16.91
CA LEU A 47 -13.72 1.07 16.48
C LEU A 47 -13.42 1.04 14.97
N LEU A 48 -13.18 -0.17 14.44
CA LEU A 48 -13.17 -0.42 13.01
C LEU A 48 -14.57 -0.77 12.54
N ARG A 49 -15.24 0.22 11.98
CA ARG A 49 -16.45 0.03 11.19
C ARG A 49 -16.15 -0.81 9.97
N THR A 50 -16.75 -2.00 9.90
CA THR A 50 -16.59 -2.93 8.79
C THR A 50 -17.07 -2.33 7.46
N ASP A 51 -18.03 -1.41 7.51
CA ASP A 51 -18.53 -0.61 6.38
C ASP A 51 -17.52 0.41 5.82
N LEU A 52 -16.53 0.83 6.61
CA LEU A 52 -15.52 1.83 6.21
C LEU A 52 -14.19 1.20 5.78
N LEU A 53 -14.05 -0.11 5.95
CA LEU A 53 -12.91 -0.85 5.43
C LEU A 53 -13.28 -1.46 4.09
N PRO A 54 -12.40 -1.48 3.08
CA PRO A 54 -12.60 -2.32 1.92
C PRO A 54 -12.56 -3.79 2.38
N LEU A 55 -13.74 -4.35 2.70
CA LEU A 55 -13.93 -5.73 3.18
C LEU A 55 -13.52 -6.76 2.14
N SER A 56 -13.53 -6.37 0.87
CA SER A 56 -13.01 -7.14 -0.23
C SER A 56 -12.03 -6.28 -1.02
N PRO A 57 -10.80 -6.76 -1.28
CA PRO A 57 -9.93 -6.10 -2.26
C PRO A 57 -10.67 -6.06 -3.60
N GLY A 58 -10.66 -4.89 -4.26
CA GLY A 58 -11.31 -4.69 -5.56
C GLY A 58 -10.66 -5.48 -6.70
N GLY A 59 -9.45 -6.01 -6.48
CA GLY A 59 -8.69 -6.87 -7.37
C GLY A 59 -7.20 -6.85 -7.00
N VAL A 60 -6.39 -7.60 -7.75
CA VAL A 60 -4.92 -7.66 -7.64
C VAL A 60 -4.29 -7.39 -9.00
N TYR A 61 -3.16 -6.67 -8.99
CA TYR A 61 -2.33 -6.47 -10.18
C TYR A 61 -1.19 -7.49 -10.16
N LEU A 62 -0.98 -8.19 -11.27
CA LEU A 62 0.09 -9.17 -11.44
C LEU A 62 1.11 -8.63 -12.44
N SER A 63 2.36 -8.54 -12.00
CA SER A 63 3.50 -8.27 -12.87
C SER A 63 4.08 -9.61 -13.32
N VAL A 64 4.01 -9.91 -14.61
CA VAL A 64 4.55 -11.15 -15.19
C VAL A 64 5.87 -10.81 -15.86
N SER A 65 6.97 -10.84 -15.11
CA SER A 65 8.29 -10.39 -15.54
C SER A 65 8.92 -11.18 -16.71
N TYR A 66 8.34 -12.32 -17.09
CA TYR A 66 8.83 -13.19 -18.17
C TYR A 66 8.01 -13.09 -19.46
N CYS A 67 7.01 -12.21 -19.49
CA CYS A 67 6.21 -11.98 -20.68
C CYS A 67 6.08 -10.48 -20.90
N GLU A 68 6.17 -10.04 -22.16
CA GLU A 68 6.02 -8.62 -22.57
C GLU A 68 4.56 -8.13 -22.47
N PHE A 69 3.79 -8.65 -21.51
CA PHE A 69 2.40 -8.26 -21.30
C PHE A 69 2.30 -7.13 -20.28
N PRO A 70 1.39 -6.16 -20.51
CA PRO A 70 0.99 -5.22 -19.47
C PRO A 70 0.53 -5.94 -18.21
N PRO A 71 0.69 -5.33 -17.02
CA PRO A 71 0.28 -5.96 -15.76
C PRO A 71 -1.20 -6.34 -15.79
N LEU A 72 -1.48 -7.59 -15.42
CA LEU A 72 -2.84 -8.14 -15.46
C LEU A 72 -3.60 -7.76 -14.20
N PHE A 73 -4.84 -7.29 -14.36
CA PHE A 73 -5.73 -7.06 -13.23
C PHE A 73 -6.71 -8.21 -13.05
N CYS A 74 -6.56 -8.95 -11.96
CA CYS A 74 -7.48 -10.02 -11.58
C CYS A 74 -8.46 -9.50 -10.51
N ARG A 75 -9.75 -9.60 -10.79
CA ARG A 75 -10.81 -9.26 -9.83
C ARG A 75 -11.59 -10.51 -9.47
N ARG A 76 -12.00 -10.63 -8.20
CA ARG A 76 -12.94 -11.67 -7.79
C ARG A 76 -14.29 -11.41 -8.50
N PRO A 77 -14.84 -12.36 -9.28
CA PRO A 77 -16.16 -12.18 -9.87
C PRO A 77 -17.16 -11.97 -8.73
N SER A 78 -17.85 -10.83 -8.75
CA SER A 78 -18.81 -10.48 -7.73
C SER A 78 -20.21 -10.67 -8.29
N THR A 79 -21.03 -11.45 -7.58
CA THR A 79 -22.43 -11.76 -7.94
C THR A 79 -23.41 -10.63 -7.60
N THR A 80 -22.96 -9.56 -6.94
CA THR A 80 -23.84 -8.48 -6.44
C THR A 80 -23.40 -7.12 -7.00
N ALA A 81 -24.09 -6.68 -8.06
CA ALA A 81 -24.05 -5.33 -8.67
C ALA A 81 -22.65 -4.82 -9.13
N PRO A 82 -22.58 -3.87 -10.09
CA PRO A 82 -21.29 -3.39 -10.59
C PRO A 82 -20.70 -2.42 -9.57
N ALA A 83 -20.04 -2.95 -8.53
CA ALA A 83 -19.24 -2.12 -7.63
C ALA A 83 -18.20 -1.38 -8.46
N ALA A 84 -18.36 -0.05 -8.54
CA ALA A 84 -17.59 0.95 -9.31
C ALA A 84 -16.40 0.33 -10.05
N ALA A 85 -16.54 0.21 -11.37
CA ALA A 85 -15.62 -0.52 -12.22
C ALA A 85 -14.22 0.10 -12.14
N ILE A 86 -13.37 -0.39 -11.23
CA ILE A 86 -11.92 -0.27 -11.38
C ILE A 86 -11.61 -1.06 -12.65
N ARG A 87 -11.54 -0.34 -13.76
CA ARG A 87 -11.08 -0.87 -15.04
C ARG A 87 -9.60 -1.12 -14.82
N GLY A 88 -9.24 -2.40 -14.80
CA GLY A 88 -7.85 -2.84 -14.60
C GLY A 88 -6.91 -2.54 -15.76
N ASP A 89 -7.44 -1.82 -16.75
CA ASP A 89 -6.73 -1.37 -17.93
C ASP A 89 -5.94 -0.11 -17.59
N LEU A 90 -4.68 -0.08 -18.02
CA LEU A 90 -3.77 1.05 -17.85
C LEU A 90 -3.72 1.94 -19.11
N ASP A 91 -4.77 1.89 -19.92
CA ASP A 91 -5.04 2.72 -21.11
C ASP A 91 -4.85 4.25 -20.91
N TYR A 92 -4.87 4.73 -19.66
CA TYR A 92 -4.69 6.14 -19.31
C TYR A 92 -3.21 6.53 -19.02
N LEU A 93 -2.27 5.58 -19.12
CA LEU A 93 -0.85 5.88 -18.93
C LEU A 93 -0.26 6.48 -20.21
N PRO A 94 0.51 7.59 -20.10
CA PRO A 94 1.09 8.26 -21.25
C PRO A 94 2.15 7.37 -21.89
N GLY A 95 1.98 6.96 -23.15
CA GLY A 95 2.99 6.14 -23.85
C GLY A 95 2.57 4.71 -24.18
N THR A 96 1.37 4.26 -23.81
CA THR A 96 0.84 2.94 -24.23
C THR A 96 0.50 2.87 -25.74
N ALA A 97 0.68 3.97 -26.48
CA ALA A 97 0.47 4.05 -27.92
C ALA A 97 1.68 3.50 -28.69
N ALA A 98 1.65 2.19 -28.95
CA ALA A 98 2.35 1.42 -30.00
C ALA A 98 3.88 1.43 -30.08
N ASN A 99 4.61 2.41 -29.54
CA ASN A 99 6.03 2.61 -29.85
C ASN A 99 6.96 2.81 -28.63
N ASP A 100 6.45 2.79 -27.40
CA ASP A 100 7.30 2.94 -26.20
C ASP A 100 7.80 1.60 -25.67
N ASP A 101 9.03 1.64 -25.14
CA ASP A 101 9.71 0.55 -24.48
C ASP A 101 8.84 -0.04 -23.35
N VAL A 102 8.28 -1.22 -23.61
CA VAL A 102 7.39 -1.97 -22.71
C VAL A 102 8.02 -2.17 -21.32
N SER A 103 9.36 -2.15 -21.24
CA SER A 103 10.11 -2.26 -19.98
C SER A 103 9.85 -1.10 -19.01
N SER A 104 9.46 0.08 -19.51
CA SER A 104 9.16 1.28 -18.71
C SER A 104 7.93 1.08 -17.81
N TRP A 105 6.99 0.22 -18.23
CA TRP A 105 5.72 -0.06 -17.54
C TRP A 105 5.74 -1.36 -16.72
N SER A 106 6.92 -1.78 -16.27
CA SER A 106 7.04 -2.83 -15.25
C SER A 106 6.73 -2.29 -13.85
N ILE A 107 5.85 -2.97 -13.11
CA ILE A 107 5.56 -2.63 -11.71
C ILE A 107 6.81 -2.95 -10.87
N ARG A 108 7.41 -1.93 -10.27
CA ARG A 108 8.58 -2.05 -9.39
C ARG A 108 8.21 -2.27 -7.93
N ASP A 109 7.14 -1.63 -7.48
CA ASP A 109 6.63 -1.77 -6.11
C ASP A 109 5.14 -1.38 -6.05
N HIS A 110 4.50 -1.63 -4.92
CA HIS A 110 3.12 -1.22 -4.65
C HIS A 110 2.93 -0.83 -3.18
N ARG A 111 2.19 0.25 -2.92
CA ARG A 111 1.89 0.71 -1.56
C ARG A 111 0.51 1.33 -1.48
N ASN A 112 -0.32 0.89 -0.53
CA ASN A 112 -1.65 1.45 -0.25
C ASN A 112 -2.60 1.52 -1.48
N GLY A 113 -2.44 0.59 -2.43
CA GLY A 113 -3.21 0.59 -3.69
C GLY A 113 -2.62 1.46 -4.80
N LEU A 114 -1.47 2.11 -4.56
CA LEU A 114 -0.67 2.76 -5.59
C LEU A 114 0.32 1.78 -6.20
N LEU A 115 0.57 1.91 -7.50
CA LEU A 115 1.56 1.15 -8.25
C LEU A 115 2.74 2.07 -8.58
N LEU A 116 3.95 1.59 -8.34
CA LEU A 116 5.19 2.27 -8.69
C LEU A 116 5.76 1.65 -9.96
N PHE A 117 6.01 2.49 -10.95
CA PHE A 117 6.74 2.19 -12.18
C PHE A 117 8.11 2.88 -12.17
N SER A 118 8.92 2.65 -13.21
CA SER A 118 10.26 3.24 -13.30
C SER A 118 10.28 4.76 -13.10
N GLU A 119 9.36 5.46 -13.75
CA GLU A 119 9.30 6.93 -13.76
C GLU A 119 7.95 7.48 -13.28
N HIS A 120 7.01 6.64 -12.84
CA HIS A 120 5.64 7.04 -12.57
C HIS A 120 5.07 6.38 -11.31
N VAL A 121 4.19 7.11 -10.62
CA VAL A 121 3.28 6.56 -9.61
C VAL A 121 1.87 6.61 -10.17
N VAL A 122 1.18 5.48 -10.08
CA VAL A 122 -0.15 5.30 -10.64
C VAL A 122 -1.13 4.97 -9.53
N ASN A 123 -2.28 5.65 -9.54
CA ASN A 123 -3.44 5.30 -8.74
C ASN A 123 -4.50 4.68 -9.66
N PRO A 124 -4.62 3.34 -9.70
CA PRO A 124 -5.60 2.68 -10.55
C PRO A 124 -7.05 2.89 -10.10
N THR A 125 -7.25 3.29 -8.83
CA THR A 125 -8.59 3.56 -8.31
C THR A 125 -9.12 4.89 -8.85
N THR A 126 -8.25 5.90 -8.97
CA THR A 126 -8.63 7.24 -9.47
C THR A 126 -8.24 7.47 -10.93
N ARG A 127 -7.59 6.49 -11.59
CA ARG A 127 -7.03 6.60 -12.96
C ARG A 127 -6.11 7.81 -13.11
N GLN A 128 -5.28 8.06 -12.10
CA GLN A 128 -4.31 9.15 -12.11
C GLN A 128 -2.90 8.60 -12.23
N CYS A 129 -2.06 9.31 -12.99
CA CYS A 129 -0.65 9.02 -13.17
C CYS A 129 0.14 10.31 -12.92
N VAL A 130 1.21 10.21 -12.14
CA VAL A 130 2.12 11.32 -11.87
C VAL A 130 3.54 10.85 -12.12
N ARG A 131 4.31 11.64 -12.87
CA ARG A 131 5.74 11.40 -13.10
C ARG A 131 6.53 11.69 -11.82
N LEU A 132 7.47 10.81 -11.50
CA LEU A 132 8.37 10.98 -10.36
C LEU A 132 9.26 12.21 -10.56
N PRO A 133 9.67 12.88 -9.47
CA PRO A 133 10.69 13.92 -9.55
C PRO A 133 12.00 13.32 -10.08
N PRO A 134 12.83 14.11 -10.78
CA PRO A 134 14.12 13.65 -11.24
C PRO A 134 14.95 13.15 -10.07
N ARG A 135 15.67 12.04 -10.28
CA ARG A 135 16.56 11.50 -9.25
C ARG A 135 17.58 12.59 -8.86
N PRO A 136 17.83 12.78 -7.55
CA PRO A 136 18.91 13.65 -7.14
C PRO A 136 20.22 13.14 -7.77
N PRO A 137 21.14 14.05 -8.14
CA PRO A 137 22.44 13.64 -8.64
C PRO A 137 23.07 12.70 -7.61
N LEU A 138 23.53 11.54 -8.07
CA LEU A 138 24.38 10.69 -7.25
C LEU A 138 25.57 11.55 -6.85
N ALA A 139 25.81 11.69 -5.54
CA ALA A 139 27.08 12.23 -5.08
C ALA A 139 28.15 11.32 -5.68
N SER A 140 28.86 11.82 -6.69
CA SER A 140 30.05 11.17 -7.21
C SER A 140 31.03 11.08 -6.05
N GLY A 141 31.11 9.91 -5.44
CA GLY A 141 32.15 9.59 -4.47
C GLY A 141 33.47 9.39 -5.20
N ASP A 142 33.96 10.45 -5.84
CA ASP A 142 35.27 10.51 -6.50
C ASP A 142 36.30 11.22 -5.63
N ASP A 143 36.18 11.13 -4.30
CA ASP A 143 37.19 11.60 -3.36
C ASP A 143 37.53 10.50 -2.34
N PHE A 144 38.05 9.37 -2.82
CA PHE A 144 38.99 8.56 -2.05
C PHE A 144 40.36 8.64 -2.73
N HIS A 145 41.05 9.74 -2.40
CA HIS A 145 42.48 9.99 -2.47
C HIS A 145 43.35 8.94 -3.19
N HIS A 146 43.79 9.30 -4.40
CA HIS A 146 45.18 9.05 -4.79
C HIS A 146 46.08 9.98 -3.97
N HIS A 147 46.73 9.48 -2.91
CA HIS A 147 48.07 9.89 -2.43
C HIS A 147 48.36 9.26 -1.05
N ASN A 148 49.14 8.17 -1.00
CA ASN A 148 50.49 8.21 -0.42
C ASN A 148 51.19 6.84 -0.43
N MET A 149 52.43 6.90 -0.93
CA MET A 149 53.57 5.95 -0.91
C MET A 149 53.46 4.63 -1.65
#